data_AF-A0A7W5B1L2-F1
#
_entry.id   AF-A0A7W5B1L2-F1
#
_cell.length_a   1.000
_cell.length_b   1.000
_cell.length_c   1.000
_cell.angle_alpha   90.00
_cell.angle_beta   90.00
_cell.angle_gamma   90.00
#
_symmetry.space_group_name_H-M   'P 1'
#
loop_
_entity.id
_entity.type
_entity.pdbx_description
1 polymer ?
#
loop_
_entity_poly.entity_id
_entity_poly.type
_entity_poly.pdbx_seq_one_letter_code
_entity_poly.pdbx_strand_id
1 'polypeptide(L)'
;MLFNSYVFIFAFLPVTVIVYFLLNRFRLSELAKMWLALSSLFFYGWWDVKYVPLILASIGFNYLMGRLLMRPAPRYRGDPDDPNDYLKERGRGKRRALLAFAVICNVLLLIYYKYADFFLTNLNEVAGTNFGLLKLILPLGISFFTFTQIAFLVDAYKRKAREANIVSYVLFVTFYPHLIAGPILHHSEMMPQFDRVRNKAWNWRNASLGIFVFGMGLFKKVVIADTFANYASDGFASATQFLATWVAALSYTFQLYFDFSGYTDMAIGAALLFNIRLPQNFNSPYKALNLQDFWRRWHMTLSRWLRDYIYIPLGGNRKGEARMLTNLMIVFLVGGLWHGAGWTFLFWGFLHGFGQVIHRLWGKFCKLIGFKLPQAIAWLITFVYVVIAWVFFRATSIDQAMRILKGMFGLSGFDFDEDSFIALLPAIAMLVIFFPIVLFAKNSSERMETFRPTWLIGLIIAFLFIVSLLYFNQISEFLYFNF
;
A
#
# COMPACT_ATOMS: atom_id res chain seq x y z
N MET A 1 9.96 -10.98 -8.41
CA MET A 1 11.12 -10.22 -8.94
C MET A 1 11.03 -8.79 -8.42
N LEU A 2 12.14 -8.07 -8.22
CA LEU A 2 12.13 -6.68 -7.73
C LEU A 2 12.19 -5.68 -8.88
N PHE A 3 11.46 -4.55 -8.78
CA PHE A 3 11.47 -3.50 -9.82
C PHE A 3 12.82 -2.80 -9.94
N ASN A 4 13.54 -2.65 -8.84
CA ASN A 4 14.89 -2.10 -8.76
C ASN A 4 15.96 -3.16 -9.03
N SER A 5 15.77 -4.04 -10.03
CA SER A 5 16.77 -5.04 -10.42
C SER A 5 17.13 -4.93 -11.89
N TYR A 6 18.39 -5.25 -12.23
CA TYR A 6 18.85 -5.25 -13.62
C TYR A 6 18.00 -6.17 -14.50
N VAL A 7 17.68 -7.37 -14.00
CA VAL A 7 16.85 -8.35 -14.71
C VAL A 7 15.45 -7.80 -14.99
N PHE A 8 14.84 -7.10 -14.03
CA PHE A 8 13.52 -6.51 -14.27
C PHE A 8 13.57 -5.41 -15.34
N ILE A 9 14.48 -4.45 -15.17
CA ILE A 9 14.52 -3.22 -15.97
C ILE A 9 14.97 -3.48 -17.41
N PHE A 10 15.99 -4.32 -17.60
CA PHE A 10 16.63 -4.50 -18.91
C PHE A 10 16.19 -5.75 -19.66
N ALA A 11 15.62 -6.76 -18.98
CA ALA A 11 15.17 -7.99 -19.62
C ALA A 11 13.65 -8.18 -19.50
N PHE A 12 13.13 -8.37 -18.30
CA PHE A 12 11.72 -8.74 -18.09
C PHE A 12 10.75 -7.66 -18.61
N LEU A 13 10.91 -6.40 -18.22
CA LEU A 13 9.99 -5.33 -18.60
C LEU A 13 10.00 -5.05 -20.12
N PRO A 14 11.15 -4.93 -20.81
CA PRO A 14 11.17 -4.76 -22.26
C PRO A 14 10.53 -5.94 -23.00
N VAL A 15 10.87 -7.18 -22.63
CA VAL A 15 10.33 -8.39 -23.29
C VAL A 15 8.81 -8.47 -23.12
N THR A 16 8.31 -8.24 -21.91
CA THR A 16 6.86 -8.28 -21.62
C THR A 16 6.09 -7.23 -22.41
N VAL A 17 6.60 -6.00 -22.50
CA VAL A 17 6.01 -4.89 -23.27
C VAL A 17 6.03 -5.18 -24.77
N ILE A 18 7.19 -5.58 -25.33
CA ILE A 18 7.36 -5.82 -26.76
C ILE A 18 6.41 -6.92 -27.23
N VAL A 19 6.39 -8.07 -26.55
CA VAL A 19 5.53 -9.20 -26.93
C VAL A 19 4.05 -8.84 -26.81
N TYR A 20 3.66 -8.10 -25.76
CA TYR A 20 2.27 -7.65 -25.58
C TYR A 20 1.78 -6.79 -26.75
N PHE A 21 2.56 -5.79 -27.18
CA PHE A 21 2.16 -4.93 -28.29
C PHE A 21 2.30 -5.61 -29.66
N LEU A 22 3.25 -6.54 -29.81
CA LEU A 22 3.39 -7.35 -31.02
C LEU A 22 2.14 -8.22 -31.24
N LEU A 23 1.68 -8.93 -30.20
CA LEU A 23 0.46 -9.74 -30.26
C LEU A 23 -0.77 -8.88 -30.57
N ASN A 24 -0.89 -7.70 -29.94
CA ASN A 24 -1.97 -6.76 -30.24
C ASN A 24 -1.93 -6.22 -31.67
N ARG A 25 -0.72 -5.98 -32.23
CA ARG A 25 -0.54 -5.56 -33.63
C ARG A 25 -1.06 -6.61 -34.61
N PHE A 26 -0.90 -7.90 -34.29
CA PHE A 26 -1.47 -9.01 -35.07
C PHE A 26 -2.95 -9.31 -34.74
N ARG A 27 -3.62 -8.42 -34.00
CA ARG A 27 -5.02 -8.58 -33.54
C ARG A 27 -5.27 -9.79 -32.62
N LEU A 28 -4.20 -10.36 -32.04
CA LEU A 28 -4.26 -11.48 -31.11
C LEU A 28 -4.48 -11.00 -29.66
N SER A 29 -5.55 -10.24 -29.43
CA SER A 29 -5.81 -9.57 -28.13
C SER A 29 -5.90 -10.52 -26.93
N GLU A 30 -6.53 -11.68 -27.11
CA GLU A 30 -6.66 -12.65 -26.00
C GLU A 30 -5.32 -13.32 -25.67
N LEU A 31 -4.49 -13.61 -26.68
CA LEU A 31 -3.11 -14.08 -26.47
C LEU A 31 -2.27 -13.00 -25.79
N ALA A 32 -2.48 -11.71 -26.10
CA ALA A 32 -1.79 -10.62 -25.43
C ALA A 32 -2.13 -10.54 -23.93
N LYS A 33 -3.41 -10.71 -23.55
CA LYS A 33 -3.82 -10.81 -22.14
C LYS A 33 -3.23 -12.04 -21.46
N MET A 34 -3.26 -13.19 -22.13
CA MET A 34 -2.69 -14.44 -21.62
C MET A 34 -1.18 -14.31 -21.41
N TRP A 35 -0.47 -13.68 -22.34
CA TRP A 35 0.96 -13.36 -22.21
C TRP A 35 1.23 -12.52 -20.95
N LEU A 36 0.45 -11.48 -20.69
CA LEU A 36 0.60 -10.68 -19.47
C LEU A 36 0.28 -11.47 -18.21
N ALA A 37 -0.74 -12.32 -18.23
CA ALA A 37 -1.09 -13.18 -17.10
C ALA A 37 0.05 -14.16 -16.79
N LEU A 38 0.62 -14.82 -17.80
CA LEU A 38 1.75 -15.74 -17.65
C LEU A 38 3.02 -15.01 -17.21
N SER A 39 3.32 -13.86 -17.81
CA SER A 39 4.45 -13.01 -17.41
C SER A 39 4.33 -12.56 -15.96
N SER A 40 3.11 -12.26 -15.53
CA SER A 40 2.81 -11.85 -14.15
C SER A 40 2.97 -12.99 -13.14
N LEU A 41 2.52 -14.20 -13.50
CA LEU A 41 2.76 -15.40 -12.70
C LEU A 41 4.25 -15.75 -12.63
N PHE A 42 4.99 -15.57 -13.73
CA PHE A 42 6.45 -15.74 -13.74
C PHE A 42 7.12 -14.72 -12.82
N PHE A 43 6.73 -13.45 -12.90
CA PHE A 43 7.24 -12.39 -12.02
C PHE A 43 7.02 -12.72 -10.53
N TYR A 44 5.85 -13.28 -10.19
CA TYR A 44 5.51 -13.75 -8.86
C TYR A 44 6.39 -14.93 -8.43
N GLY A 45 6.44 -15.98 -9.26
CA GLY A 45 7.21 -17.20 -9.00
C GLY A 45 8.73 -17.00 -8.97
N TRP A 46 9.24 -15.87 -9.47
CA TRP A 46 10.65 -15.51 -9.36
C TRP A 46 11.14 -15.40 -7.91
N TRP A 47 10.25 -15.07 -6.96
CA TRP A 47 10.61 -15.06 -5.54
C TRP A 47 10.72 -16.49 -4.99
N ASP A 48 9.64 -17.26 -5.05
CA ASP A 48 9.64 -18.69 -4.74
C ASP A 48 8.49 -19.38 -5.49
N VAL A 49 8.85 -20.34 -6.34
CA VAL A 49 7.92 -21.10 -7.19
C VAL A 49 6.93 -21.93 -6.36
N LYS A 50 7.29 -22.31 -5.12
CA LYS A 50 6.43 -23.11 -4.22
C LYS A 50 5.10 -22.43 -3.89
N TYR A 51 5.03 -21.10 -3.98
CA TYR A 51 3.81 -20.34 -3.70
C TYR A 51 2.96 -20.04 -4.95
N VAL A 52 3.43 -20.39 -6.15
CA VAL A 52 2.62 -20.26 -7.38
C VAL A 52 1.34 -21.13 -7.31
N PRO A 53 1.38 -22.41 -6.86
CA PRO A 53 0.16 -23.18 -6.65
C PRO A 53 -0.81 -22.54 -5.65
N LEU A 54 -0.29 -21.87 -4.61
CA LEU A 54 -1.12 -21.21 -3.60
C LEU A 54 -1.94 -20.06 -4.22
N ILE A 55 -1.29 -19.15 -4.95
CA ILE A 55 -1.99 -18.03 -5.59
C ILE A 55 -2.96 -18.53 -6.67
N LEU A 56 -2.59 -19.56 -7.44
CA LEU A 56 -3.48 -20.16 -8.45
C LEU A 56 -4.70 -20.84 -7.83
N ALA A 57 -4.54 -21.58 -6.73
CA ALA A 57 -5.63 -22.18 -6.00
C ALA A 57 -6.57 -21.10 -5.42
N SER A 58 -6.00 -20.04 -4.85
CA SER A 58 -6.76 -18.90 -4.35
C SER A 58 -7.53 -18.18 -5.48
N ILE A 59 -6.90 -17.98 -6.64
CA ILE A 59 -7.56 -17.43 -7.84
C ILE A 59 -8.69 -18.34 -8.29
N GLY A 60 -8.46 -19.66 -8.41
CA GLY A 60 -9.48 -20.62 -8.82
C GLY A 60 -10.70 -20.61 -7.90
N PHE A 61 -10.47 -20.64 -6.58
CA PHE A 61 -11.52 -20.56 -5.57
C PHE A 61 -12.32 -19.27 -5.69
N ASN A 62 -11.64 -18.11 -5.69
CA ASN A 62 -12.30 -16.81 -5.72
C ASN A 62 -13.02 -16.54 -7.05
N TYR A 63 -12.48 -17.04 -8.17
CA TYR A 63 -13.14 -16.99 -9.47
C TYR A 63 -14.45 -17.79 -9.46
N LEU A 64 -14.43 -19.02 -8.93
CA LEU A 64 -15.62 -19.85 -8.81
C LEU A 64 -16.67 -19.21 -7.90
N MET A 65 -16.28 -18.73 -6.73
CA MET A 65 -17.17 -18.04 -5.80
C MET A 65 -17.77 -16.78 -6.43
N GLY A 66 -16.96 -15.96 -7.10
CA GLY A 66 -17.42 -14.79 -7.83
C GLY A 66 -18.42 -15.13 -8.94
N ARG A 67 -18.15 -16.18 -9.73
CA ARG A 67 -19.08 -16.68 -10.76
C ARG A 67 -20.41 -17.13 -10.17
N LEU A 68 -20.39 -17.83 -9.04
CA LEU A 68 -21.60 -18.26 -8.34
C LEU A 68 -22.38 -17.06 -7.79
N LEU A 69 -21.71 -16.03 -7.24
CA LEU A 69 -22.33 -14.79 -6.77
C LEU A 69 -22.97 -13.96 -7.91
N MET A 70 -22.41 -14.05 -9.11
CA MET A 70 -22.90 -13.37 -10.32
C MET A 70 -24.01 -14.14 -11.06
N ARG A 71 -24.37 -15.37 -10.66
CA ARG A 71 -25.53 -16.04 -11.28
C ARG A 71 -26.82 -15.26 -10.94
N PRO A 72 -27.60 -14.80 -11.93
CA PRO A 72 -28.87 -14.14 -11.66
C PRO A 72 -29.89 -15.13 -11.09
N ALA A 73 -30.68 -14.71 -10.11
CA ALA A 73 -31.82 -15.50 -9.66
C ALA A 73 -32.82 -15.72 -10.82
N PRO A 74 -33.49 -16.88 -10.90
CA PRO A 74 -34.54 -17.10 -11.91
C PRO A 74 -35.61 -16.00 -11.81
N ARG A 75 -35.87 -15.30 -12.92
CA ARG A 75 -36.80 -14.15 -13.07
C ARG A 75 -36.34 -12.79 -12.51
N TYR A 76 -35.08 -12.62 -12.13
CA TYR A 76 -34.56 -11.29 -11.77
C TYR A 76 -34.36 -10.44 -13.04
N ARG A 77 -35.18 -9.40 -13.21
CA ARG A 77 -34.94 -8.27 -14.11
C ARG A 77 -34.32 -7.17 -13.27
N GLY A 78 -32.99 -7.11 -13.24
CA GLY A 78 -32.29 -6.08 -12.49
C GLY A 78 -32.48 -4.70 -13.11
N ASP A 79 -32.54 -3.68 -12.27
CA ASP A 79 -32.48 -2.28 -12.68
C ASP A 79 -31.00 -1.83 -12.72
N PRO A 80 -30.43 -1.53 -13.90
CA PRO A 80 -29.05 -1.06 -14.01
C PRO A 80 -28.80 0.28 -13.31
N ASP A 81 -29.85 1.09 -13.12
CA ASP A 81 -29.76 2.46 -12.63
C ASP A 81 -29.91 2.58 -11.10
N ASP A 82 -30.40 1.52 -10.42
CA ASP A 82 -30.47 1.46 -8.96
C ASP A 82 -29.23 0.74 -8.37
N PRO A 83 -28.28 1.47 -7.74
CA PRO A 83 -27.08 0.87 -7.15
C PRO A 83 -27.38 -0.06 -5.95
N ASN A 84 -28.61 -0.04 -5.43
CA ASN A 84 -29.09 -0.90 -4.35
C ASN A 84 -30.01 -2.02 -4.87
N ASP A 85 -30.16 -2.19 -6.18
CA ASP A 85 -31.06 -3.18 -6.77
C ASP A 85 -30.72 -4.62 -6.35
N TYR A 86 -29.43 -4.90 -6.12
CA TYR A 86 -28.95 -6.18 -5.59
C TYR A 86 -29.57 -6.54 -4.22
N LEU A 87 -30.14 -5.57 -3.48
CA LEU A 87 -30.85 -5.80 -2.22
C LEU A 87 -32.27 -6.35 -2.42
N LYS A 88 -32.87 -6.14 -3.60
CA LYS A 88 -34.24 -6.55 -3.95
C LYS A 88 -34.31 -7.98 -4.50
N GLU A 89 -33.18 -8.60 -4.82
CA GLU A 89 -33.10 -9.93 -5.43
C GLU A 89 -33.58 -11.06 -4.48
N ARG A 90 -34.48 -11.93 -4.97
CA ARG A 90 -34.95 -13.11 -4.24
C ARG A 90 -33.80 -14.11 -4.05
N GLY A 91 -33.64 -14.68 -2.86
CA GLY A 91 -32.52 -15.58 -2.54
C GLY A 91 -31.26 -14.87 -2.00
N ARG A 92 -31.37 -13.58 -1.64
CA ARG A 92 -30.30 -12.78 -1.01
C ARG A 92 -29.60 -13.47 0.16
N GLY A 93 -30.34 -14.23 0.98
CA GLY A 93 -29.77 -14.97 2.10
C GLY A 93 -28.68 -15.97 1.67
N LYS A 94 -28.95 -16.76 0.62
CA LYS A 94 -27.98 -17.72 0.06
C LYS A 94 -26.76 -17.01 -0.53
N ARG A 95 -26.95 -15.92 -1.28
CA ARG A 95 -25.84 -15.12 -1.84
C ARG A 95 -25.00 -14.47 -0.73
N ARG A 96 -25.63 -14.00 0.35
CA ARG A 96 -24.94 -13.44 1.52
C ARG A 96 -24.14 -14.50 2.27
N ALA A 97 -24.69 -15.70 2.46
CA ALA A 97 -23.97 -16.82 3.07
C ALA A 97 -22.77 -17.24 2.21
N LEU A 98 -22.95 -17.30 0.89
CA LEU A 98 -21.86 -17.59 -0.05
C LEU A 98 -20.75 -16.54 -0.01
N LEU A 99 -21.11 -15.25 0.01
CA LEU A 99 -20.15 -14.16 0.17
C LEU A 99 -19.42 -14.28 1.51
N ALA A 100 -20.14 -14.51 2.60
CA ALA A 100 -19.56 -14.66 3.93
C ALA A 100 -18.57 -15.84 3.97
N PHE A 101 -18.96 -16.99 3.43
CA PHE A 101 -18.09 -18.15 3.30
C PHE A 101 -16.81 -17.83 2.51
N ALA A 102 -16.94 -17.22 1.34
CA ALA A 102 -15.80 -16.87 0.51
C ALA A 102 -14.85 -15.86 1.20
N VAL A 103 -15.40 -14.84 1.86
CA VAL A 103 -14.61 -13.87 2.64
C VAL A 103 -13.92 -14.54 3.83
N ILE A 104 -14.62 -15.41 4.57
CA ILE A 104 -14.06 -16.16 5.70
C ILE A 104 -12.88 -17.03 5.23
N CYS A 105 -13.00 -17.75 4.12
CA CYS A 105 -11.90 -18.56 3.59
C CYS A 105 -10.65 -17.70 3.24
N ASN A 106 -10.84 -16.53 2.63
CA ASN A 106 -9.74 -15.61 2.33
C ASN A 106 -9.08 -15.07 3.61
N VAL A 107 -9.89 -14.68 4.59
CA VAL A 107 -9.40 -14.17 5.88
C VAL A 107 -8.69 -15.29 6.68
N LEU A 108 -9.21 -16.52 6.67
CA LEU A 108 -8.56 -17.66 7.33
C LEU A 108 -7.21 -17.99 6.71
N LEU A 109 -7.09 -17.91 5.38
CA LEU A 109 -5.81 -18.10 4.71
C LEU A 109 -4.79 -17.05 5.15
N LEU A 110 -5.21 -15.79 5.23
CA LEU A 110 -4.37 -14.71 5.75
C LEU A 110 -4.01 -14.95 7.22
N ILE A 111 -4.97 -15.40 8.04
CA ILE A 111 -4.72 -15.71 9.46
C ILE A 111 -3.70 -16.82 9.63
N TYR A 112 -3.81 -17.89 8.85
CA TYR A 112 -2.90 -19.01 8.90
C TYR A 112 -1.45 -18.59 8.62
N TYR A 113 -1.20 -17.87 7.54
CA TYR A 113 0.16 -17.47 7.17
C TYR A 113 0.70 -16.28 7.97
N LYS A 114 -0.15 -15.33 8.36
CA LYS A 114 0.29 -14.06 8.97
C LYS A 114 0.23 -14.05 10.50
N TYR A 115 -0.76 -14.69 11.12
CA TYR A 115 -1.01 -14.53 12.56
C TYR A 115 -0.89 -15.83 13.37
N ALA A 116 -0.70 -17.00 12.75
CA ALA A 116 -0.69 -18.27 13.49
C ALA A 116 0.35 -18.29 14.62
N ASP A 117 1.59 -17.91 14.35
CA ASP A 117 2.64 -17.87 15.38
C ASP A 117 2.39 -16.80 16.45
N PHE A 118 1.80 -15.67 16.07
CA PHE A 118 1.38 -14.65 17.04
C PHE A 118 0.31 -15.21 18.00
N PHE A 119 -0.70 -15.92 17.50
CA PHE A 119 -1.71 -16.56 18.34
C PHE A 119 -1.12 -17.66 19.23
N LEU A 120 -0.24 -18.51 18.69
CA LEU A 120 0.42 -19.58 19.45
C LEU A 120 1.30 -19.01 20.57
N THR A 121 2.03 -17.93 20.30
CA THR A 121 2.88 -17.26 21.31
C THR A 121 2.02 -16.73 22.47
N ASN A 122 0.97 -15.97 22.17
CA ASN A 122 0.08 -15.42 23.21
C ASN A 122 -0.66 -16.54 23.97
N LEU A 123 -1.05 -17.63 23.30
CA LEU A 123 -1.69 -18.76 23.95
C LEU A 123 -0.73 -19.47 24.91
N ASN A 124 0.52 -19.69 24.49
CA ASN A 124 1.55 -20.27 25.34
C ASN A 124 1.83 -19.40 26.57
N GLU A 125 1.90 -18.09 26.42
CA GLU A 125 2.09 -17.15 27.53
C GLU A 125 0.92 -17.15 28.52
N VAL A 126 -0.33 -17.17 28.03
CA VAL A 126 -1.52 -17.08 28.89
C VAL A 126 -1.91 -18.42 29.51
N ALA A 127 -1.84 -19.52 28.74
CA ALA A 127 -2.27 -20.84 29.17
C ALA A 127 -1.13 -21.69 29.76
N GLY A 128 0.12 -21.19 29.74
CA GLY A 128 1.31 -21.95 30.15
C GLY A 128 1.59 -23.16 29.28
N THR A 129 1.07 -23.19 28.05
CA THR A 129 1.29 -24.27 27.08
C THR A 129 2.61 -24.08 26.34
N ASN A 130 3.14 -25.16 25.74
CA ASN A 130 4.36 -25.13 24.93
C ASN A 130 4.10 -25.66 23.52
N PHE A 131 3.08 -25.11 22.84
CA PHE A 131 2.87 -25.44 21.43
C PHE A 131 4.05 -24.92 20.60
N GLY A 132 4.61 -25.77 19.74
CA GLY A 132 5.66 -25.37 18.82
C GLY A 132 5.16 -24.36 17.79
N LEU A 133 5.94 -23.30 17.55
CA LEU A 133 5.65 -22.32 16.50
C LEU A 133 5.79 -22.97 15.11
N LEU A 134 4.89 -22.61 14.19
CA LEU A 134 4.85 -23.15 12.84
C LEU A 134 5.96 -22.56 11.96
N LYS A 135 6.44 -21.35 12.27
CA LYS A 135 7.50 -20.63 11.54
C LYS A 135 7.23 -20.59 10.03
N LEU A 136 5.97 -20.30 9.68
CA LEU A 136 5.53 -20.25 8.29
C LEU A 136 6.17 -19.04 7.60
N ILE A 137 6.78 -19.28 6.44
CA ILE A 137 7.23 -18.20 5.57
C ILE A 137 5.99 -17.53 4.96
N LEU A 138 5.86 -16.23 5.18
CA LEU A 138 4.76 -15.41 4.66
C LEU A 138 4.87 -15.34 3.12
N PRO A 139 3.86 -15.82 2.36
CA PRO A 139 3.90 -15.73 0.92
C PRO A 139 3.88 -14.27 0.47
N LEU A 140 4.82 -13.89 -0.39
CA LEU A 140 4.92 -12.52 -0.89
C LEU A 140 3.58 -12.05 -1.48
N GLY A 141 3.14 -10.84 -1.14
CA GLY A 141 1.90 -10.25 -1.67
C GLY A 141 0.58 -10.87 -1.18
N ILE A 142 0.60 -11.84 -0.25
CA ILE A 142 -0.63 -12.51 0.26
C ILE A 142 -1.68 -11.52 0.75
N SER A 143 -1.26 -10.52 1.50
CA SER A 143 -2.11 -9.45 2.00
C SER A 143 -2.82 -8.69 0.87
N PHE A 144 -2.09 -8.33 -0.19
CA PHE A 144 -2.59 -7.51 -1.29
C PHE A 144 -3.51 -8.28 -2.24
N PHE A 145 -3.14 -9.50 -2.64
CA PHE A 145 -4.02 -10.30 -3.48
C PHE A 145 -5.28 -10.74 -2.72
N THR A 146 -5.20 -11.00 -1.41
CA THR A 146 -6.37 -11.32 -0.58
C THR A 146 -7.35 -10.15 -0.55
N PHE A 147 -6.86 -8.91 -0.39
CA PHE A 147 -7.70 -7.71 -0.42
C PHE A 147 -8.34 -7.48 -1.79
N THR A 148 -7.59 -7.73 -2.86
CA THR A 148 -8.05 -7.63 -4.25
C THR A 148 -9.15 -8.65 -4.54
N GLN A 149 -9.00 -9.89 -4.05
CA GLN A 149 -9.97 -10.95 -4.20
C GLN A 149 -11.24 -10.70 -3.38
N ILE A 150 -11.12 -10.25 -2.12
CA ILE A 150 -12.28 -9.84 -1.30
C ILE A 150 -13.04 -8.68 -1.96
N ALA A 151 -12.33 -7.68 -2.46
CA ALA A 151 -12.92 -6.56 -3.20
C ALA A 151 -13.74 -7.06 -4.39
N PHE A 152 -13.17 -7.96 -5.19
CA PHE A 152 -13.87 -8.59 -6.31
C PHE A 152 -15.12 -9.37 -5.87
N LEU A 153 -15.04 -10.18 -4.81
CA LEU A 153 -16.19 -10.94 -4.31
C LEU A 153 -17.34 -10.03 -3.86
N VAL A 154 -17.01 -8.96 -3.12
CA VAL A 154 -18.01 -7.99 -2.66
C VAL A 154 -18.59 -7.20 -3.84
N ASP A 155 -17.77 -6.82 -4.82
CA ASP A 155 -18.22 -6.12 -6.02
C ASP A 155 -19.07 -7.03 -6.93
N ALA A 156 -18.74 -8.32 -7.01
CA ALA A 156 -19.56 -9.35 -7.67
C ALA A 156 -20.91 -9.53 -6.97
N TYR A 157 -20.93 -9.56 -5.62
CA TYR A 157 -22.17 -9.57 -4.85
C TYR A 157 -23.04 -8.33 -5.13
N LYS A 158 -22.42 -7.15 -5.20
CA LYS A 158 -23.06 -5.88 -5.53
C LYS A 158 -23.35 -5.68 -7.03
N ARG A 159 -23.09 -6.67 -7.89
CA ARG A 159 -23.29 -6.61 -9.36
C ARG A 159 -22.46 -5.53 -10.07
N LYS A 160 -21.38 -5.04 -9.44
CA LYS A 160 -20.45 -4.04 -9.99
C LYS A 160 -19.34 -4.67 -10.83
N ALA A 161 -18.92 -5.88 -10.47
CA ALA A 161 -17.99 -6.65 -11.28
C ALA A 161 -18.73 -7.38 -12.40
N ARG A 162 -18.18 -7.35 -13.62
CA ARG A 162 -18.65 -8.10 -14.77
C ARG A 162 -17.45 -8.85 -15.33
N GLU A 163 -17.25 -10.10 -14.93
CA GLU A 163 -16.26 -10.95 -15.58
C GLU A 163 -16.78 -12.31 -15.94
N ALA A 164 -16.56 -12.64 -17.21
CA ALA A 164 -16.85 -13.96 -17.74
C ALA A 164 -15.59 -14.78 -18.02
N ASN A 165 -14.41 -14.14 -18.12
CA ASN A 165 -13.18 -14.80 -18.58
C ASN A 165 -12.19 -15.05 -17.43
N ILE A 166 -11.70 -16.29 -17.31
CA ILE A 166 -10.69 -16.68 -16.34
C ILE A 166 -9.35 -15.97 -16.59
N VAL A 167 -8.96 -15.73 -17.86
CA VAL A 167 -7.70 -15.04 -18.18
C VAL A 167 -7.72 -13.60 -17.68
N SER A 168 -8.83 -12.90 -17.91
CA SER A 168 -9.06 -11.54 -17.37
C SER A 168 -8.94 -11.53 -15.85
N TYR A 169 -9.52 -12.53 -15.17
CA TYR A 169 -9.47 -12.62 -13.72
C TYR A 169 -8.07 -12.94 -13.17
N VAL A 170 -7.36 -13.89 -13.79
CA VAL A 170 -5.95 -14.19 -13.46
C VAL A 170 -5.12 -12.94 -13.64
N LEU A 171 -5.25 -12.23 -14.78
CA LEU A 171 -4.54 -11.00 -15.04
C LEU A 171 -4.89 -9.91 -14.01
N PHE A 172 -6.17 -9.73 -13.67
CA PHE A 172 -6.60 -8.78 -12.66
C PHE A 172 -5.87 -8.99 -11.32
N VAL A 173 -5.82 -10.23 -10.83
CA VAL A 173 -5.17 -10.55 -9.55
C VAL A 173 -3.65 -10.49 -9.67
N THR A 174 -3.08 -10.98 -10.77
CA THR A 174 -1.63 -11.19 -10.87
C THR A 174 -0.86 -10.04 -11.50
N PHE A 175 -1.51 -9.08 -12.16
CA PHE A 175 -0.83 -8.04 -12.95
C PHE A 175 0.34 -7.43 -12.19
N TYR A 176 1.55 -7.79 -12.62
CA TYR A 176 2.76 -7.61 -11.81
C TYR A 176 3.04 -6.17 -11.37
N PRO A 177 2.63 -5.10 -12.10
CA PRO A 177 2.82 -3.75 -11.62
C PRO A 177 2.15 -3.50 -10.27
N HIS A 178 1.00 -4.16 -9.97
CA HIS A 178 0.31 -3.96 -8.69
C HIS A 178 0.34 -5.14 -7.72
N LEU A 179 0.62 -6.35 -8.19
CA LEU A 179 0.48 -7.60 -7.43
C LEU A 179 1.07 -7.58 -6.01
N ILE A 180 2.35 -7.21 -5.88
CA ILE A 180 3.04 -7.42 -4.59
C ILE A 180 2.64 -6.34 -3.57
N ALA A 181 2.76 -5.07 -3.94
CA ALA A 181 2.50 -3.94 -3.06
C ALA A 181 2.08 -2.68 -3.82
N GLY A 182 1.48 -2.82 -5.01
CA GLY A 182 1.00 -1.65 -5.74
C GLY A 182 -0.32 -1.11 -5.20
N PRO A 183 -0.89 -0.10 -5.88
CA PRO A 183 -2.19 0.46 -5.53
C PRO A 183 -3.27 -0.63 -5.53
N ILE A 184 -4.10 -0.70 -4.49
CA ILE A 184 -5.22 -1.66 -4.40
C ILE A 184 -6.31 -1.24 -5.40
N LEU A 185 -6.68 -2.15 -6.30
CA LEU A 185 -7.55 -1.88 -7.44
C LEU A 185 -8.95 -2.49 -7.27
N HIS A 186 -9.95 -1.81 -7.83
CA HIS A 186 -11.21 -2.44 -8.15
C HIS A 186 -11.17 -3.06 -9.54
N HIS A 187 -11.83 -4.22 -9.66
CA HIS A 187 -11.97 -4.93 -10.92
C HIS A 187 -12.54 -4.03 -12.04
N SER A 188 -13.59 -3.26 -11.72
CA SER A 188 -14.28 -2.36 -12.65
C SER A 188 -13.43 -1.18 -13.13
N GLU A 189 -12.35 -0.84 -12.43
CA GLU A 189 -11.45 0.26 -12.81
C GLU A 189 -10.34 -0.20 -13.77
N MET A 190 -9.87 -1.44 -13.63
CA MET A 190 -8.72 -1.96 -14.36
C MET A 190 -9.11 -2.67 -15.66
N MET A 191 -9.98 -3.68 -15.60
CA MET A 191 -10.19 -4.59 -16.74
C MET A 191 -10.75 -3.92 -18.00
N PRO A 192 -11.69 -2.97 -17.91
CA PRO A 192 -12.16 -2.25 -19.10
C PRO A 192 -11.05 -1.51 -19.86
N GLN A 193 -9.91 -1.21 -19.21
CA GLN A 193 -8.77 -0.58 -19.87
C GLN A 193 -8.04 -1.53 -20.82
N PHE A 194 -8.05 -2.85 -20.59
CA PHE A 194 -7.45 -3.84 -21.50
C PHE A 194 -8.31 -4.10 -22.74
N ASP A 195 -9.62 -3.90 -22.63
CA ASP A 195 -10.56 -4.14 -23.74
C ASP A 195 -10.65 -2.96 -24.71
N ARG A 196 -10.33 -1.74 -24.25
CA ARG A 196 -10.34 -0.53 -25.07
C ARG A 196 -9.35 -0.64 -26.23
N VAL A 197 -9.85 -0.50 -27.46
CA VAL A 197 -9.05 -0.56 -28.70
C VAL A 197 -7.85 0.40 -28.68
N ARG A 198 -8.04 1.63 -28.18
CA ARG A 198 -6.98 2.63 -28.07
C ARG A 198 -5.81 2.19 -27.19
N ASN A 199 -6.06 1.37 -26.17
CA ASN A 199 -5.04 0.92 -25.23
C ASN A 199 -4.22 -0.26 -25.77
N LYS A 200 -4.68 -0.90 -26.85
CA LYS A 200 -3.97 -2.00 -27.53
C LYS A 200 -2.89 -1.51 -28.49
N ALA A 201 -2.91 -0.23 -28.87
CA ALA A 201 -1.89 0.40 -29.72
C ALA A 201 -0.81 1.07 -28.87
N TRP A 202 0.43 1.10 -29.39
CA TRP A 202 1.53 1.81 -28.74
C TRP A 202 1.23 3.31 -28.63
N ASN A 203 1.52 3.90 -27.46
CA ASN A 203 1.25 5.32 -27.20
C ASN A 203 2.49 5.98 -26.61
N TRP A 204 3.16 6.80 -27.42
CA TRP A 204 4.38 7.53 -27.03
C TRP A 204 4.19 8.45 -25.83
N ARG A 205 3.00 9.02 -25.65
CA ARG A 205 2.71 9.88 -24.49
C ARG A 205 2.68 9.07 -23.19
N ASN A 206 2.00 7.91 -23.20
CA ASN A 206 1.98 7.05 -22.03
C ASN A 206 3.35 6.40 -21.79
N ALA A 207 4.08 6.04 -22.85
CA ALA A 207 5.42 5.48 -22.71
C ALA A 207 6.43 6.46 -22.10
N SER A 208 6.48 7.70 -22.61
CA SER A 208 7.35 8.76 -22.07
C SER A 208 6.97 9.13 -20.63
N LEU A 209 5.68 9.24 -20.33
CA LEU A 209 5.20 9.47 -18.96
C LEU A 209 5.53 8.28 -18.05
N GLY A 210 5.40 7.05 -18.54
CA GLY A 210 5.71 5.82 -17.81
C GLY A 210 7.18 5.76 -17.40
N ILE A 211 8.10 6.02 -18.34
CA ILE A 211 9.55 6.09 -18.09
C ILE A 211 9.87 7.22 -17.10
N PHE A 212 9.24 8.39 -17.25
CA PHE A 212 9.44 9.52 -16.34
C PHE A 212 9.06 9.18 -14.89
N VAL A 213 7.87 8.61 -14.67
CA VAL A 213 7.42 8.25 -13.31
C VAL A 213 8.20 7.06 -12.76
N PHE A 214 8.52 6.08 -13.61
CA PHE A 214 9.36 4.95 -13.21
C PHE A 214 10.74 5.40 -12.73
N GLY A 215 11.41 6.29 -13.47
CA GLY A 215 12.71 6.85 -13.09
C GLY A 215 12.66 7.66 -11.80
N MET A 216 11.62 8.49 -11.59
CA MET A 216 11.42 9.19 -10.31
C MET A 216 11.20 8.20 -9.16
N GLY A 217 10.42 7.15 -9.38
CA GLY A 217 10.15 6.13 -8.37
C GLY A 217 11.40 5.34 -7.99
N LEU A 218 12.21 4.97 -8.98
CA LEU A 218 13.48 4.28 -8.78
C LEU A 218 14.46 5.13 -7.96
N PHE A 219 14.58 6.42 -8.28
CA PHE A 219 15.43 7.34 -7.52
C PHE A 219 14.96 7.49 -6.07
N LYS A 220 13.66 7.67 -5.84
CA LYS A 220 13.09 7.73 -4.47
C LYS A 220 13.42 6.48 -3.66
N LYS A 221 13.26 5.30 -4.26
CA LYS A 221 13.55 4.01 -3.60
C LYS A 221 15.04 3.86 -3.29
N VAL A 222 15.85 3.86 -4.34
CA VAL A 222 17.24 3.37 -4.27
C VAL A 222 18.20 4.41 -3.72
N VAL A 223 17.97 5.70 -4.01
CA VAL A 223 18.89 6.76 -3.57
C VAL A 223 18.44 7.37 -2.25
N ILE A 224 17.14 7.65 -2.10
CA ILE A 224 16.64 8.34 -0.91
C ILE A 224 16.30 7.32 0.19
N ALA A 225 15.39 6.40 -0.08
CA ALA A 225 14.83 5.53 0.95
C ALA A 225 15.85 4.53 1.50
N ASP A 226 16.60 3.85 0.62
CA ASP A 226 17.62 2.88 1.04
C ASP A 226 18.75 3.56 1.84
N THR A 227 19.10 4.82 1.54
CA THR A 227 20.07 5.58 2.35
C THR A 227 19.51 5.90 3.75
N PHE A 228 18.26 6.36 3.85
CA PHE A 228 17.63 6.58 5.16
C PHE A 228 17.40 5.28 5.94
N ALA A 229 17.29 4.13 5.26
CA ALA A 229 17.09 2.83 5.90
C ALA A 229 18.24 2.44 6.83
N ASN A 230 19.48 2.79 6.47
CA ASN A 230 20.65 2.53 7.29
C ASN A 230 20.57 3.32 8.61
N TYR A 231 20.38 4.64 8.53
CA TYR A 231 20.26 5.51 9.71
C TYR A 231 19.05 5.16 10.59
N ALA A 232 17.93 4.79 9.97
CA ALA A 232 16.76 4.32 10.70
C ALA A 232 17.05 3.01 11.44
N SER A 233 17.72 2.05 10.81
CA SER A 233 17.99 0.74 11.42
C SER A 233 19.00 0.83 12.55
N ASP A 234 20.09 1.57 12.36
CA ASP A 234 21.12 1.79 13.38
C ASP A 234 20.56 2.56 14.59
N GLY A 235 19.77 3.61 14.30
CA GLY A 235 19.11 4.41 15.32
C GLY A 235 18.10 3.61 16.13
N PHE A 236 17.22 2.84 15.48
CA PHE A 236 16.28 1.97 16.19
C PHE A 236 16.99 0.83 16.94
N ALA A 237 18.16 0.38 16.51
CA ALA A 237 18.93 -0.63 17.24
C ALA A 237 19.51 -0.09 18.56
N SER A 238 20.04 1.14 18.55
CA SER A 238 20.94 1.61 19.64
C SER A 238 20.59 2.97 20.25
N ALA A 239 19.93 3.89 19.54
CA ALA A 239 19.78 5.29 19.98
C ALA A 239 18.93 5.44 21.24
N THR A 240 19.48 6.12 22.26
CA THR A 240 18.78 6.44 23.52
C THR A 240 18.62 7.94 23.73
N GLN A 241 19.56 8.73 23.21
CA GLN A 241 19.68 10.16 23.47
C GLN A 241 18.76 11.01 22.59
N PHE A 242 18.47 12.24 23.01
CA PHE A 242 17.52 13.14 22.33
C PHE A 242 17.77 13.29 20.83
N LEU A 243 18.97 13.74 20.44
CA LEU A 243 19.27 13.99 19.03
C LEU A 243 19.22 12.70 18.20
N ALA A 244 19.87 11.64 18.68
CA ALA A 244 19.95 10.36 17.97
C ALA A 244 18.56 9.72 17.75
N THR A 245 17.68 9.77 18.74
CA THR A 245 16.32 9.21 18.63
C THR A 245 15.41 10.01 17.70
N TRP A 246 15.54 11.34 17.65
CA TRP A 246 14.87 12.17 16.63
C TRP A 246 15.40 11.89 15.22
N VAL A 247 16.72 11.79 15.04
CA VAL A 247 17.31 11.43 13.75
C VAL A 247 16.84 10.05 13.31
N ALA A 248 16.76 9.07 14.20
CA ALA A 248 16.25 7.73 13.91
C ALA A 248 14.77 7.76 13.46
N ALA A 249 13.90 8.42 14.23
CA ALA A 249 12.47 8.50 13.95
C ALA A 249 12.16 9.26 12.65
N LEU A 250 12.89 10.36 12.39
CA LEU A 250 12.77 11.09 11.14
C LEU A 250 13.32 10.29 9.96
N SER A 251 14.50 9.67 10.10
CA SER A 251 15.06 8.81 9.05
C SER A 251 14.08 7.71 8.66
N TYR A 252 13.43 7.06 9.64
CA TYR A 252 12.39 6.08 9.36
C TYR A 252 11.16 6.69 8.66
N THR A 253 10.73 7.87 9.08
CA THR A 253 9.61 8.59 8.45
C THR A 253 9.89 8.82 6.96
N PHE A 254 11.09 9.29 6.62
CA PHE A 254 11.50 9.53 5.24
C PHE A 254 11.71 8.23 4.46
N GLN A 255 12.35 7.22 5.06
CA GLN A 255 12.49 5.88 4.50
C GLN A 255 11.12 5.33 4.11
N LEU A 256 10.19 5.23 5.06
CA LEU A 256 8.87 4.62 4.85
C LEU A 256 8.10 5.32 3.71
N TYR A 257 8.14 6.65 3.65
CA TYR A 257 7.47 7.41 2.60
C TYR A 257 8.11 7.23 1.22
N PHE A 258 9.43 7.40 1.11
CA PHE A 258 10.10 7.34 -0.18
C PHE A 258 10.22 5.92 -0.72
N ASP A 259 10.32 4.93 0.17
CA ASP A 259 10.30 3.52 -0.20
C ASP A 259 8.97 3.17 -0.85
N PHE A 260 7.86 3.42 -0.14
CA PHE A 260 6.55 3.04 -0.61
C PHE A 260 6.06 3.92 -1.77
N SER A 261 6.23 5.24 -1.68
CA SER A 261 5.87 6.12 -2.80
C SER A 261 6.71 5.81 -4.05
N GLY A 262 8.00 5.53 -3.89
CA GLY A 262 8.89 5.11 -4.97
C GLY A 262 8.45 3.80 -5.63
N TYR A 263 8.09 2.79 -4.83
CA TYR A 263 7.53 1.54 -5.33
C TYR A 263 6.25 1.78 -6.14
N THR A 264 5.31 2.58 -5.60
CA THR A 264 4.04 2.85 -6.29
C THR A 264 4.22 3.70 -7.56
N ASP A 265 5.20 4.60 -7.60
CA ASP A 265 5.56 5.34 -8.81
C ASP A 265 6.13 4.38 -9.87
N MET A 266 7.03 3.45 -9.51
CA MET A 266 7.52 2.42 -10.42
C MET A 266 6.39 1.52 -10.95
N ALA A 267 5.46 1.11 -10.08
CA ALA A 267 4.26 0.37 -10.46
C ALA A 267 3.39 1.14 -11.48
N ILE A 268 3.09 2.41 -11.20
CA ILE A 268 2.32 3.28 -12.10
C ILE A 268 3.06 3.46 -13.43
N GLY A 269 4.37 3.70 -13.40
CA GLY A 269 5.22 3.86 -14.57
C GLY A 269 5.22 2.62 -15.46
N ALA A 270 5.38 1.42 -14.86
CA ALA A 270 5.33 0.15 -15.58
C ALA A 270 3.94 -0.11 -16.18
N ALA A 271 2.86 0.15 -15.45
CA ALA A 271 1.50 -0.01 -15.97
C ALA A 271 1.19 0.94 -17.14
N LEU A 272 1.70 2.17 -17.10
CA LEU A 272 1.54 3.14 -18.18
C LEU A 272 2.17 2.68 -19.50
N LEU A 273 3.25 1.89 -19.48
CA LEU A 273 3.80 1.29 -20.68
C LEU A 273 2.78 0.40 -21.40
N PHE A 274 1.85 -0.24 -20.67
CA PHE A 274 0.74 -1.03 -21.22
C PHE A 274 -0.54 -0.22 -21.47
N ASN A 275 -0.47 1.11 -21.40
CA ASN A 275 -1.63 2.02 -21.45
C ASN A 275 -2.64 1.83 -20.31
N ILE A 276 -2.23 1.24 -19.19
CA ILE A 276 -3.08 1.03 -18.02
C ILE A 276 -2.77 2.10 -16.98
N ARG A 277 -3.82 2.78 -16.51
CA ARG A 277 -3.71 3.80 -15.46
C ARG A 277 -4.10 3.19 -14.13
N LEU A 278 -3.13 3.10 -13.24
CA LEU A 278 -3.34 2.75 -11.83
C LEU A 278 -3.66 4.01 -11.02
N PRO A 279 -4.48 3.91 -9.95
CA PRO A 279 -4.74 5.01 -9.04
C PRO A 279 -3.48 5.35 -8.24
N GLN A 280 -3.37 6.62 -7.86
CA GLN A 280 -2.28 7.09 -7.01
C GLN A 280 -2.47 6.61 -5.58
N ASN A 281 -1.36 6.33 -4.90
CA ASN A 281 -1.38 5.90 -3.49
C ASN A 281 -0.94 7.01 -2.52
N PHE A 282 -0.19 8.02 -3.00
CA PHE A 282 0.32 9.11 -2.17
C PHE A 282 0.07 10.50 -2.77
N ASN A 283 -0.22 11.48 -1.91
CA ASN A 283 -0.37 12.89 -2.29
C ASN A 283 0.21 13.85 -1.24
N SER A 284 1.54 13.89 -1.13
CA SER A 284 2.28 14.74 -0.17
C SER A 284 1.74 14.66 1.27
N PRO A 285 1.74 13.47 1.89
CA PRO A 285 1.08 13.23 3.18
C PRO A 285 1.60 14.09 4.32
N TYR A 286 2.89 14.44 4.32
CA TYR A 286 3.50 15.27 5.36
C TYR A 286 3.17 16.76 5.24
N LYS A 287 2.42 17.19 4.23
CA LYS A 287 1.83 18.55 4.17
C LYS A 287 0.48 18.64 4.89
N ALA A 288 -0.02 17.55 5.46
CA ALA A 288 -1.34 17.50 6.06
C ALA A 288 -1.45 18.38 7.32
N LEU A 289 -2.58 19.07 7.47
CA LEU A 289 -2.87 19.94 8.62
C LEU A 289 -3.60 19.22 9.77
N ASN A 290 -4.04 17.99 9.54
CA ASN A 290 -4.70 17.14 10.53
C ASN A 290 -4.66 15.66 10.11
N LEU A 291 -5.00 14.75 11.02
CA LEU A 291 -4.97 13.31 10.77
C LEU A 291 -5.98 12.85 9.70
N GLN A 292 -7.13 13.52 9.55
CA GLN A 292 -8.06 13.19 8.48
C GLN A 292 -7.47 13.50 7.10
N ASP A 293 -6.82 14.65 6.95
CA ASP A 293 -6.11 15.06 5.73
C ASP A 293 -4.90 14.16 5.46
N PHE A 294 -4.15 13.77 6.50
CA PHE A 294 -3.04 12.82 6.38
C PHE A 294 -3.50 11.49 5.75
N TRP A 295 -4.57 10.88 6.26
CA TRP A 295 -5.11 9.62 5.73
C TRP A 295 -5.83 9.76 4.38
N ARG A 296 -6.11 11.00 3.93
CA ARG A 296 -6.54 11.26 2.55
C ARG A 296 -5.37 11.38 1.56
N ARG A 297 -4.14 11.40 2.06
CA ARG A 297 -2.90 11.58 1.30
C ARG A 297 -1.90 10.43 1.44
N TRP A 298 -2.01 9.65 2.51
CA TRP A 298 -1.20 8.47 2.80
C TRP A 298 -1.95 7.20 2.41
N HIS A 299 -1.30 6.31 1.67
CA HIS A 299 -1.82 5.00 1.28
C HIS A 299 -3.31 5.02 0.84
N MET A 300 -3.63 5.95 -0.06
CA MET A 300 -5.01 6.32 -0.41
C MET A 300 -5.87 5.14 -0.88
N THR A 301 -5.29 4.16 -1.57
CA THR A 301 -6.04 2.99 -2.03
C THR A 301 -6.41 2.05 -0.88
N LEU A 302 -5.55 1.90 0.13
CA LEU A 302 -5.88 1.14 1.34
C LEU A 302 -6.94 1.87 2.15
N SER A 303 -6.81 3.18 2.34
CA SER A 303 -7.82 3.98 3.04
C SER A 303 -9.18 3.90 2.34
N ARG A 304 -9.20 3.90 1.00
CA ARG A 304 -10.42 3.66 0.20
C ARG A 304 -10.98 2.27 0.47
N TRP A 305 -10.15 1.24 0.41
CA TRP A 305 -10.56 -0.14 0.64
C TRP A 305 -11.15 -0.34 2.05
N LEU A 306 -10.45 0.12 3.09
CA LEU A 306 -10.91 0.06 4.48
C LEU A 306 -12.25 0.80 4.67
N ARG A 307 -12.40 1.95 4.02
CA ARG A 307 -13.67 2.70 4.04
C ARG A 307 -14.80 1.91 3.37
N ASP A 308 -14.56 1.39 2.18
CA ASP A 308 -15.62 0.84 1.32
C ASP A 308 -16.02 -0.60 1.71
N TYR A 309 -15.11 -1.36 2.31
CA TYR A 309 -15.28 -2.77 2.67
C TYR A 309 -15.40 -3.04 4.18
N ILE A 310 -15.01 -2.10 5.05
CA ILE A 310 -15.15 -2.25 6.51
C ILE A 310 -16.03 -1.15 7.08
N TYR A 311 -15.65 0.12 6.91
CA TYR A 311 -16.32 1.25 7.56
C TYR A 311 -17.80 1.41 7.16
N ILE A 312 -18.07 1.45 5.84
CA ILE A 312 -19.42 1.63 5.31
C ILE A 312 -20.33 0.45 5.69
N PRO A 313 -19.91 -0.82 5.54
CA PRO A 313 -20.70 -1.98 5.99
C PRO A 313 -21.04 -1.99 7.49
N LEU A 314 -20.17 -1.46 8.37
CA LEU A 314 -20.44 -1.31 9.81
C LEU A 314 -21.47 -0.19 10.14
N GLY A 315 -22.00 0.49 9.13
CA GLY A 315 -23.01 1.54 9.25
C GLY A 315 -22.46 2.96 9.00
N GLY A 316 -21.15 3.11 8.80
CA GLY A 316 -20.50 4.39 8.53
C GLY A 316 -20.96 5.49 9.51
N ASN A 317 -21.48 6.58 8.97
CA ASN A 317 -22.00 7.73 9.74
C ASN A 317 -23.50 7.65 10.07
N ARG A 318 -24.21 6.57 9.70
CA ARG A 318 -25.68 6.53 9.68
C ARG A 318 -26.32 6.21 11.04
N LYS A 319 -25.57 5.62 11.97
CA LYS A 319 -26.07 5.10 13.26
C LYS A 319 -25.66 5.96 14.46
N GLY A 320 -25.56 7.27 14.27
CA GLY A 320 -25.16 8.23 15.29
C GLY A 320 -23.65 8.30 15.52
N GLU A 321 -23.25 9.24 16.38
CA GLU A 321 -21.83 9.56 16.57
C GLU A 321 -21.06 8.47 17.31
N ALA A 322 -21.60 7.91 18.40
CA ALA A 322 -20.91 6.88 19.18
C ALA A 322 -20.55 5.67 18.30
N ARG A 323 -21.51 5.13 17.53
CA ARG A 323 -21.26 4.01 16.60
C ARG A 323 -20.20 4.37 15.57
N MET A 324 -20.22 5.60 15.08
CA MET A 324 -19.27 6.05 14.08
C MET A 324 -17.85 6.19 14.66
N LEU A 325 -17.69 6.67 15.90
CA LEU A 325 -16.39 6.70 16.60
C LEU A 325 -15.87 5.27 16.83
N THR A 326 -16.74 4.36 17.27
CA THR A 326 -16.39 2.93 17.38
C THR A 326 -15.97 2.35 16.04
N ASN A 327 -16.69 2.64 14.96
CA ASN A 327 -16.36 2.17 13.61
C ASN A 327 -15.00 2.72 13.14
N LEU A 328 -14.65 3.98 13.47
CA LEU A 328 -13.32 4.54 13.19
C LEU A 328 -12.23 3.76 13.93
N MET A 329 -12.41 3.51 15.24
CA MET A 329 -11.46 2.70 16.02
C MET A 329 -11.28 1.31 15.43
N ILE A 330 -12.38 0.61 15.10
CA ILE A 330 -12.33 -0.73 14.50
C ILE A 330 -11.54 -0.71 13.19
N VAL A 331 -11.78 0.28 12.32
CA VAL A 331 -11.09 0.37 11.03
C VAL A 331 -9.59 0.54 11.20
N PHE A 332 -9.15 1.38 12.15
CA PHE A 332 -7.71 1.57 12.38
C PHE A 332 -7.05 0.41 13.11
N LEU A 333 -7.75 -0.26 14.04
CA LEU A 333 -7.24 -1.48 14.68
C LEU A 333 -7.09 -2.61 13.67
N VAL A 334 -8.08 -2.82 12.81
CA VAL A 334 -8.00 -3.81 11.71
C VAL A 334 -6.91 -3.42 10.71
N GLY A 335 -6.76 -2.12 10.40
CA GLY A 335 -5.66 -1.62 9.57
C GLY A 335 -4.28 -1.88 10.20
N GLY A 336 -4.13 -1.67 11.51
CA GLY A 336 -2.92 -1.99 12.26
C GLY A 336 -2.60 -3.47 12.22
N LEU A 337 -3.56 -4.34 12.58
CA LEU A 337 -3.38 -5.79 12.48
C LEU A 337 -3.01 -6.23 11.06
N TRP A 338 -3.65 -5.67 10.04
CA TRP A 338 -3.32 -5.97 8.65
C TRP A 338 -1.86 -5.69 8.29
N HIS A 339 -1.26 -4.66 8.88
CA HIS A 339 0.15 -4.36 8.65
C HIS A 339 1.06 -5.43 9.22
N GLY A 340 0.85 -5.94 10.43
CA GLY A 340 1.74 -6.97 10.98
C GLY A 340 1.20 -7.65 12.23
N ALA A 341 1.75 -8.83 12.51
CA ALA A 341 1.38 -9.66 13.65
C ALA A 341 2.20 -9.29 14.89
N GLY A 342 1.85 -8.17 15.53
CA GLY A 342 2.53 -7.70 16.74
C GLY A 342 1.75 -6.63 17.50
N TRP A 343 2.03 -6.54 18.80
CA TRP A 343 1.43 -5.53 19.69
C TRP A 343 1.75 -4.10 19.27
N THR A 344 2.93 -3.88 18.67
CA THR A 344 3.36 -2.58 18.14
C THR A 344 2.45 -2.08 17.01
N PHE A 345 2.07 -2.94 16.07
CA PHE A 345 1.12 -2.62 15.00
C PHE A 345 -0.32 -2.41 15.50
N LEU A 346 -0.77 -3.20 16.47
CA LEU A 346 -2.07 -2.99 17.11
C LEU A 346 -2.11 -1.63 17.82
N PHE A 347 -1.05 -1.28 18.54
CA PHE A 347 -0.94 0.01 19.21
C PHE A 347 -0.84 1.18 18.22
N TRP A 348 -0.10 1.02 17.12
CA TRP A 348 -0.08 1.98 16.01
C TRP A 348 -1.48 2.23 15.44
N GLY A 349 -2.27 1.17 15.24
CA GLY A 349 -3.67 1.27 14.82
C GLY A 349 -4.53 1.98 15.86
N PHE A 350 -4.35 1.64 17.14
CA PHE A 350 -5.02 2.32 18.24
C PHE A 350 -4.71 3.83 18.25
N LEU A 351 -3.44 4.22 18.12
CA LEU A 351 -3.04 5.63 18.08
C LEU A 351 -3.78 6.35 16.95
N HIS A 352 -3.67 5.90 15.70
CA HIS A 352 -4.34 6.58 14.60
C HIS A 352 -5.87 6.64 14.75
N GLY A 353 -6.50 5.58 15.26
CA GLY A 353 -7.92 5.59 15.59
C GLY A 353 -8.25 6.66 16.64
N PHE A 354 -7.50 6.66 17.74
CA PHE A 354 -7.69 7.59 18.85
C PHE A 354 -7.45 9.04 18.43
N GLY A 355 -6.41 9.30 17.64
CA GLY A 355 -6.12 10.61 17.07
C GLY A 355 -7.24 11.13 16.16
N GLN A 356 -7.90 10.26 15.39
CA GLN A 356 -9.07 10.65 14.57
C GLN A 356 -10.29 10.98 15.42
N VAL A 357 -10.52 10.24 16.52
CA VAL A 357 -11.56 10.56 17.50
C VAL A 357 -11.29 11.93 18.13
N ILE A 358 -10.06 12.18 18.61
CA ILE A 358 -9.65 13.47 19.16
C ILE A 358 -9.84 14.58 18.15
N HIS A 359 -9.33 14.42 16.92
CA HIS A 359 -9.44 15.46 15.88
C HIS A 359 -10.89 15.87 15.64
N ARG A 360 -11.82 14.89 15.62
CA ARG A 360 -13.24 15.16 15.46
C ARG A 360 -13.83 15.92 16.66
N LEU A 361 -13.56 15.48 17.88
CA LEU A 361 -14.07 16.13 19.10
C LEU A 361 -13.50 17.55 19.23
N TRP A 362 -12.20 17.72 18.97
CA TRP A 362 -11.53 19.00 18.92
C TRP A 362 -12.13 19.94 17.87
N GLY A 363 -12.41 19.43 16.66
CA GLY A 363 -13.06 20.21 15.61
C GLY A 363 -14.46 20.69 15.99
N LYS A 364 -15.21 19.93 16.80
CA LYS A 364 -16.49 20.38 17.37
C LYS A 364 -16.29 21.45 18.44
N PHE A 365 -15.37 21.21 19.36
CA PHE A 365 -15.05 22.15 20.43
C PHE A 365 -14.60 23.50 19.87
N CYS A 366 -13.66 23.52 18.92
CA CYS A 366 -13.19 24.73 18.24
C CYS A 366 -14.33 25.51 17.58
N LYS A 367 -15.29 24.82 16.95
CA LYS A 367 -16.47 25.47 16.37
C LYS A 367 -17.36 26.10 17.43
N LEU A 368 -17.51 25.47 18.58
CA LEU A 368 -18.32 25.98 19.69
C LEU A 368 -17.71 27.27 20.28
N ILE A 369 -16.39 27.32 20.44
CA ILE A 369 -15.69 28.47 21.03
C ILE A 369 -15.19 29.49 19.99
N GLY A 370 -15.49 29.29 18.70
CA GLY A 370 -15.01 30.16 17.61
C GLY A 370 -13.49 30.16 17.39
N PHE A 371 -12.77 29.19 17.93
CA PHE A 371 -11.31 29.10 17.84
C PHE A 371 -10.87 28.47 16.51
N LYS A 372 -9.80 29.01 15.92
CA LYS A 372 -9.14 28.43 14.75
C LYS A 372 -7.65 28.28 15.06
N LEU A 373 -7.18 27.04 15.03
CA LEU A 373 -5.76 26.74 15.22
C LEU A 373 -4.95 27.28 14.03
N PRO A 374 -3.87 28.05 14.24
CA PRO A 374 -2.98 28.49 13.16
C PRO A 374 -2.43 27.30 12.37
N GLN A 375 -2.33 27.45 11.04
CA GLN A 375 -1.98 26.34 10.15
C GLN A 375 -0.60 25.74 10.47
N ALA A 376 0.39 26.57 10.78
CA ALA A 376 1.73 26.10 11.14
C ALA A 376 1.72 25.22 12.40
N ILE A 377 0.94 25.60 13.41
CA ILE A 377 0.79 24.84 14.66
C ILE A 377 0.02 23.54 14.39
N ALA A 378 -1.07 23.60 13.62
CA ALA A 378 -1.84 22.42 13.24
C ALA A 378 -0.99 21.40 12.46
N TRP A 379 -0.16 21.90 11.53
CA TRP A 379 0.80 21.10 10.79
C TRP A 379 1.83 20.47 11.73
N LEU A 380 2.48 21.25 12.60
CA LEU A 380 3.51 20.76 13.52
C LEU A 380 2.97 19.64 14.43
N ILE A 381 1.79 19.85 15.03
CA ILE A 381 1.12 18.85 15.88
C ILE A 381 0.85 17.58 15.07
N THR A 382 0.31 17.72 13.85
CA THR A 382 -0.02 16.57 13.00
C THR A 382 1.24 15.82 12.59
N PHE A 383 2.29 16.52 12.18
CA PHE A 383 3.55 15.93 11.74
C PHE A 383 4.24 15.18 12.88
N VAL A 384 4.40 15.82 14.05
CA VAL A 384 5.02 15.18 15.24
C VAL A 384 4.19 13.98 15.69
N TYR A 385 2.86 14.08 15.70
CA TYR A 385 1.99 12.95 16.04
C TYR A 385 2.21 11.75 15.11
N VAL A 386 2.31 12.02 13.80
CA VAL A 386 2.57 10.98 12.79
C VAL A 386 3.95 10.36 12.98
N VAL A 387 4.99 11.15 13.26
CA VAL A 387 6.34 10.65 13.57
C VAL A 387 6.33 9.74 14.81
N ILE A 388 5.65 10.15 15.88
CA ILE A 388 5.49 9.34 17.10
C ILE A 388 4.78 8.02 16.78
N ALA A 389 3.70 8.06 15.98
CA ALA A 389 3.03 6.84 15.56
C ALA A 389 3.99 5.92 14.78
N TRP A 390 4.81 6.47 13.88
CA TRP A 390 5.78 5.68 13.12
C TRP A 390 6.84 4.97 13.95
N VAL A 391 7.15 5.45 15.17
CA VAL A 391 8.03 4.73 16.11
C VAL A 391 7.47 3.33 16.41
N PHE A 392 6.16 3.23 16.70
CA PHE A 392 5.51 1.93 16.91
C PHE A 392 5.42 1.11 15.63
N PHE A 393 5.37 1.74 14.46
CA PHE A 393 5.34 1.02 13.20
C PHE A 393 6.70 0.39 12.83
N ARG A 394 7.82 0.97 13.28
CA ARG A 394 9.18 0.44 13.04
C ARG A 394 9.65 -0.54 14.10
N ALA A 395 9.28 -0.29 15.36
CA ALA A 395 9.83 -1.00 16.49
C ALA A 395 9.48 -2.49 16.47
N THR A 396 10.44 -3.33 16.83
CA THR A 396 10.26 -4.79 16.94
C THR A 396 9.61 -5.21 18.26
N SER A 397 9.63 -4.32 19.26
CA SER A 397 8.97 -4.54 20.55
C SER A 397 8.44 -3.23 21.14
N ILE A 398 7.53 -3.35 22.12
CA ILE A 398 7.03 -2.19 22.87
C ILE A 398 8.17 -1.53 23.65
N ASP A 399 9.11 -2.31 24.22
CA ASP A 399 10.26 -1.75 24.93
C ASP A 399 11.16 -0.92 24.03
N GLN A 400 11.42 -1.37 22.81
CA GLN A 400 12.19 -0.61 21.83
C GLN A 400 11.46 0.70 21.46
N ALA A 401 10.14 0.64 21.23
CA ALA A 401 9.35 1.84 20.96
C ALA A 401 9.41 2.84 22.12
N MET A 402 9.25 2.36 23.36
CA MET A 402 9.29 3.20 24.55
C MET A 402 10.68 3.80 24.80
N ARG A 403 11.76 3.06 24.51
CA ARG A 403 13.14 3.58 24.57
C ARG A 403 13.33 4.76 23.62
N ILE A 404 12.91 4.61 22.36
CA ILE A 404 13.00 5.69 21.36
C ILE A 404 12.17 6.90 21.80
N LEU A 405 10.95 6.70 22.28
CA LEU A 405 10.11 7.81 22.76
C LEU A 405 10.72 8.52 23.97
N LYS A 406 11.24 7.79 24.97
CA LYS A 406 11.93 8.39 26.11
C LYS A 406 13.09 9.29 25.68
N GLY A 407 13.88 8.83 24.71
CA GLY A 407 14.92 9.64 24.09
C GLY A 407 14.36 10.90 23.41
N MET A 408 13.32 10.76 22.57
CA MET A 408 12.72 11.89 21.85
C MET A 408 12.14 12.97 22.77
N PHE A 409 11.69 12.60 23.98
CA PHE A 409 11.23 13.54 25.00
C PHE A 409 12.35 14.06 25.92
N GLY A 410 13.61 13.66 25.69
CA GLY A 410 14.78 14.07 26.47
C GLY A 410 14.91 13.39 27.83
N LEU A 411 14.10 12.37 28.11
CA LEU A 411 14.08 11.66 29.40
C LEU A 411 15.31 10.76 29.62
N SER A 412 16.08 10.52 28.57
CA SER A 412 17.33 9.76 28.60
C SER A 412 18.58 10.63 28.52
N GLY A 413 18.41 11.96 28.49
CA GLY A 413 19.49 12.93 28.36
C GLY A 413 19.54 13.61 27.00
N PHE A 414 20.31 14.69 26.95
CA PHE A 414 20.67 15.41 25.74
C PHE A 414 22.17 15.19 25.54
N ASP A 415 22.52 14.24 24.69
CA ASP A 415 23.90 13.99 24.35
C ASP A 415 24.30 14.87 23.16
N PHE A 416 25.15 15.85 23.45
CA PHE A 416 25.77 16.74 22.47
C PHE A 416 27.28 16.50 22.40
N ASP A 417 27.73 15.30 22.75
CA ASP A 417 29.10 14.86 22.53
C ASP A 417 29.50 15.03 21.05
N GLU A 418 30.74 15.47 20.82
CA GLU A 418 31.25 15.85 19.50
C GLU A 418 31.31 14.65 18.56
N ASP A 419 31.78 13.50 19.04
CA ASP A 419 31.89 12.27 18.24
C ASP A 419 30.50 11.75 17.84
N SER A 420 29.56 11.78 18.78
CA SER A 420 28.16 11.40 18.53
C SER A 420 27.49 12.34 17.51
N PHE A 421 27.75 13.64 17.57
CA PHE A 421 27.24 14.60 16.61
C PHE A 421 27.84 14.39 15.21
N ILE A 422 29.16 14.19 15.11
CA ILE A 422 29.85 13.93 13.84
C ILE A 422 29.32 12.65 13.19
N ALA A 423 29.06 11.60 13.97
CA ALA A 423 28.48 10.36 13.45
C ALA A 423 27.07 10.56 12.86
N LEU A 424 26.27 11.47 13.40
CA LEU A 424 24.91 11.78 12.93
C LEU A 424 24.87 12.83 11.80
N LEU A 425 25.97 13.57 11.59
CA LEU A 425 26.03 14.67 10.64
C LEU A 425 25.58 14.29 9.21
N PRO A 426 25.94 13.12 8.65
CA PRO A 426 25.45 12.71 7.34
C PRO A 426 23.92 12.56 7.29
N ALA A 427 23.32 11.96 8.32
CA ALA A 427 21.88 11.78 8.42
C ALA A 427 21.16 13.13 8.57
N ILE A 428 21.72 14.03 9.40
CA ILE A 428 21.20 15.38 9.60
C ILE A 428 21.26 16.18 8.29
N ALA A 429 22.38 16.11 7.55
CA ALA A 429 22.52 16.77 6.26
C ALA A 429 21.48 16.26 5.24
N MET A 430 21.25 14.96 5.19
CA MET A 430 20.20 14.37 4.36
C MET A 430 18.81 14.87 4.74
N LEU A 431 18.49 14.92 6.04
CA LEU A 431 17.22 15.49 6.52
C LEU A 431 17.07 16.96 6.11
N VAL A 432 18.10 17.78 6.29
CA VAL A 432 18.08 19.20 5.91
C VAL A 432 17.87 19.38 4.40
N ILE A 433 18.43 18.51 3.57
CA ILE A 433 18.24 18.55 2.10
C ILE A 433 16.84 18.08 1.69
N PHE A 434 16.37 16.96 2.21
CA PHE A 434 15.14 16.32 1.72
C PHE A 434 13.86 16.83 2.40
N PHE A 435 13.94 17.35 3.62
CA PHE A 435 12.76 17.85 4.35
C PHE A 435 12.07 19.02 3.62
N PRO A 436 12.78 20.05 3.11
CA PRO A 436 12.17 21.10 2.29
C PRO A 436 11.56 20.56 0.99
N ILE A 437 12.18 19.55 0.37
CA ILE A 437 11.65 18.93 -0.86
C ILE A 437 10.29 18.29 -0.58
N VAL A 438 10.16 17.55 0.52
CA VAL A 438 8.90 16.92 0.93
C VAL A 438 7.80 17.95 1.21
N LEU A 439 8.13 19.08 1.82
CA LEU A 439 7.14 20.10 2.20
C LEU A 439 6.77 21.07 1.07
N PHE A 440 7.72 21.45 0.21
CA PHE A 440 7.51 22.53 -0.75
C PHE A 440 7.49 22.05 -2.20
N ALA A 441 8.20 20.98 -2.55
CA ALA A 441 8.23 20.53 -3.94
C ALA A 441 6.90 19.89 -4.37
N LYS A 442 6.66 19.91 -5.69
CA LYS A 442 5.58 19.14 -6.31
C LYS A 442 5.91 17.66 -6.27
N ASN A 443 4.93 16.85 -5.90
CA ASN A 443 5.07 15.40 -5.85
C ASN A 443 5.01 14.76 -7.25
N SER A 444 5.26 13.45 -7.34
CA SER A 444 5.28 12.71 -8.61
C SER A 444 3.96 12.82 -9.36
N SER A 445 2.84 12.65 -8.65
CA SER A 445 1.48 12.78 -9.19
C SER A 445 1.20 14.16 -9.80
N GLU A 446 1.53 15.25 -9.10
CA GLU A 446 1.36 16.62 -9.61
C GLU A 446 2.26 16.88 -10.84
N ARG A 447 3.45 16.29 -10.86
CA ARG A 447 4.36 16.35 -12.02
C ARG A 447 3.82 15.54 -13.21
N MET A 448 3.09 14.45 -12.98
CA MET A 448 2.45 13.69 -14.06
C MET A 448 1.39 14.50 -14.78
N GLU A 449 0.58 15.28 -14.05
CA GLU A 449 -0.49 16.10 -14.64
C GLU A 449 0.05 17.20 -15.55
N THR A 450 1.21 17.76 -15.18
CA THR A 450 1.88 18.85 -15.89
C THR A 450 2.98 18.36 -16.86
N PHE A 451 3.15 17.04 -17.00
CA PHE A 451 4.23 16.45 -17.78
C PHE A 451 4.14 16.81 -19.27
N ARG A 452 5.27 17.24 -19.82
CA ARG A 452 5.50 17.40 -21.26
C ARG A 452 6.85 16.79 -21.62
N PRO A 453 6.94 15.94 -22.66
CA PRO A 453 8.22 15.36 -23.06
C PRO A 453 9.11 16.45 -23.67
N THR A 454 10.15 16.85 -22.94
CA THR A 454 11.17 17.81 -23.40
C THR A 454 12.56 17.19 -23.23
N TRP A 455 13.54 17.63 -24.01
CA TRP A 455 14.93 17.16 -23.91
C TRP A 455 15.50 17.36 -22.51
N LEU A 456 15.22 18.49 -21.87
CA LEU A 456 15.65 18.76 -20.50
C LEU A 456 15.12 17.72 -19.51
N ILE A 457 13.82 17.39 -19.58
CA ILE A 457 13.24 16.36 -18.71
C ILE A 457 13.84 14.98 -19.04
N GLY A 458 14.10 14.69 -20.32
CA GLY A 458 14.80 13.49 -20.73
C GLY A 458 16.19 13.37 -20.10
N LEU A 459 16.99 14.45 -20.14
CA LEU A 459 18.32 14.50 -19.53
C LEU A 459 18.26 14.35 -18.01
N ILE A 460 17.32 15.01 -17.34
CA ILE A 460 17.11 14.88 -15.88
C ILE A 460 16.78 13.44 -15.52
N ILE A 461 15.84 12.79 -16.23
CA ILE A 461 15.47 11.41 -15.94
C ILE A 461 16.62 10.45 -16.26
N ALA A 462 17.36 10.66 -17.35
CA ALA A 462 18.54 9.85 -17.66
C ALA A 462 19.59 9.97 -16.55
N PHE A 463 19.86 11.18 -16.06
CA PHE A 463 20.76 11.41 -14.93
C PHE A 463 20.26 10.69 -13.66
N LEU A 464 19.00 10.89 -13.26
CA LEU A 464 18.44 10.24 -12.07
C LEU A 464 18.51 8.71 -12.18
N PHE A 465 18.22 8.18 -13.37
CA PHE A 465 18.28 6.74 -13.66
C PHE A 465 19.71 6.21 -13.56
N ILE A 466 20.70 6.88 -14.15
CA ILE A 466 22.12 6.50 -14.05
C ILE A 466 22.56 6.50 -12.58
N VAL A 467 22.25 7.56 -11.83
CA VAL A 467 22.56 7.62 -10.40
C VAL A 467 21.91 6.46 -9.66
N SER A 468 20.64 6.15 -9.93
CA SER A 468 19.99 4.98 -9.32
C SER A 468 20.70 3.66 -9.63
N LEU A 469 21.18 3.45 -10.87
CA LEU A 469 21.90 2.22 -11.23
C LEU A 469 23.23 2.07 -10.47
N LEU A 470 23.92 3.18 -10.16
CA LEU A 470 25.16 3.15 -9.37
C LEU A 470 24.92 2.71 -7.93
N TYR A 471 23.72 2.94 -7.40
CA TYR A 471 23.32 2.56 -6.04
C TYR A 471 22.74 1.14 -5.93
N PHE A 472 22.65 0.36 -7.02
CA PHE A 472 22.09 -0.99 -6.99
C PHE A 472 22.88 -1.96 -6.09
N ASN A 473 24.13 -1.66 -5.76
CA ASN A 473 24.92 -2.46 -4.82
C ASN A 473 24.53 -2.27 -3.35
N GLN A 474 23.66 -1.30 -3.04
CA GLN A 474 23.19 -0.99 -1.68
C GLN A 474 21.69 -1.26 -1.50
N ILE A 475 21.08 -2.08 -2.36
CA ILE A 475 19.63 -2.32 -2.33
C ILE A 475 19.23 -2.97 -1.01
N SER A 476 18.36 -2.28 -0.27
CA SER A 476 17.64 -2.87 0.86
C SER A 476 16.34 -3.51 0.37
N GLU A 477 15.88 -4.57 1.04
CA GLU A 477 14.56 -5.15 0.77
C GLU A 477 13.46 -4.10 0.93
N PHE A 478 12.43 -4.19 0.09
CA PHE A 478 11.27 -3.30 0.21
C PHE A 478 10.61 -3.50 1.57
N LEU A 479 10.44 -2.42 2.34
CA LEU A 479 10.10 -2.49 3.77
C LEU A 479 8.79 -3.26 4.02
N TYR A 480 7.81 -3.12 3.13
CA TYR A 480 6.52 -3.80 3.23
C TYR A 480 6.56 -5.30 2.94
N PHE A 481 7.69 -5.86 2.48
CA PHE A 481 7.83 -7.32 2.38
C PHE A 481 8.10 -7.97 3.74
N ASN A 482 8.53 -7.17 4.72
CA ASN A 482 8.83 -7.62 6.07
C ASN A 482 7.61 -7.59 7.01
N PHE A 483 6.43 -7.23 6.51
CA PHE A 483 5.23 -6.91 7.30
C PHE A 483 4.03 -7.84 7.07
#